data_AF-A0A967WG77-F1
#
_entry.id   AF-A0A967WG77-F1
#
_cell.length_a   1.000
_cell.length_b   1.000
_cell.length_c   1.000
_cell.angle_alpha   90.00
_cell.angle_beta   90.00
_cell.angle_gamma   90.00
#
_symmetry.space_group_name_H-M   'P 1'
#
loop_
_entity.id
_entity.type
_entity.pdbx_description
1 polymer ?
#
loop_
_entity_poly.entity_id
_entity_poly.type
_entity_poly.pdbx_seq_one_letter_code
_entity_poly.pdbx_strand_id
1 'polypeptide(L)' 'ANARACSWNRPPIDRMANLNVEPGNHSFNELVVGIENGVLMDTNKSWSIDDSRNKFQFGCELGRIIKDGEIRGMVRNPN' A
#
# COMPACT_ATOMS: atom_id res chain seq x y z
N ALA A 1 -7.83 -19.19 -13.38
CA ALA A 1 -7.17 -18.40 -14.44
C ALA A 1 -6.05 -17.50 -13.86
N ASN A 2 -5.12 -18.07 -13.07
CA ASN A 2 -4.03 -17.33 -12.42
C ASN A 2 -2.63 -17.95 -12.65
N ALA A 3 -2.55 -18.99 -13.49
CA ALA A 3 -1.28 -19.59 -13.88
C ALA A 3 -0.63 -18.71 -14.96
N ARG A 4 0.53 -18.11 -14.65
CA ARG A 4 1.22 -17.19 -15.58
C ARG A 4 2.70 -17.57 -15.70
N ALA A 5 3.22 -17.50 -16.92
CA ALA A 5 4.64 -17.65 -17.24
C ALA A 5 5.20 -16.33 -17.79
N CYS A 6 6.46 -16.00 -17.48
CA CYS A 6 7.10 -14.79 -18.00
C CYS A 6 7.72 -14.98 -19.39
N SER A 7 7.88 -16.22 -19.86
CA SER A 7 8.43 -16.58 -21.17
C SER A 7 8.04 -18.01 -21.54
N TRP A 8 8.23 -18.38 -22.81
CA TRP A 8 7.90 -19.71 -23.35
C TRP A 8 8.68 -20.84 -22.68
N ASN A 9 9.89 -20.57 -22.17
CA ASN A 9 10.79 -21.55 -21.57
C ASN A 9 10.71 -21.60 -20.04
N ARG A 10 9.65 -21.05 -19.43
CA ARG A 10 9.45 -21.05 -17.97
C ARG A 10 8.11 -21.69 -17.63
N PRO A 11 8.07 -22.65 -16.68
CA PRO A 11 6.80 -23.22 -16.25
C PRO A 11 5.93 -22.12 -15.62
N PRO A 12 4.61 -22.15 -15.86
CA PRO A 12 3.71 -21.20 -15.22
C PRO A 12 3.60 -21.49 -13.71
N ILE A 13 3.40 -20.45 -12.94
CA ILE A 13 3.12 -20.52 -11.49
C ILE A 13 1.90 -19.67 -11.16
N ASP A 14 1.38 -19.84 -9.96
CA ASP A 14 0.29 -19.00 -9.45
C ASP A 14 0.76 -17.56 -9.29
N ARG A 15 0.09 -16.64 -10.01
CA ARG A 15 0.38 -15.22 -10.01
C ARG A 15 -0.90 -14.41 -9.90
N MET A 16 -0.81 -13.31 -9.15
CA MET A 16 -1.88 -12.33 -9.09
C MET A 16 -2.12 -11.69 -10.47
N ALA A 17 -3.38 -11.42 -10.76
CA ALA A 17 -3.82 -10.58 -11.87
C ALA A 17 -4.04 -9.15 -11.35
N ASN A 18 -5.28 -8.65 -11.38
CA ASN A 18 -5.66 -7.40 -10.74
C ASN A 18 -6.22 -7.73 -9.36
N LEU A 19 -5.57 -7.21 -8.31
CA LEU A 19 -6.03 -7.32 -6.95
C LEU A 19 -6.33 -5.91 -6.43
N ASN A 20 -7.61 -5.63 -6.19
CA ASN A 20 -8.09 -4.35 -5.70
C ASN A 20 -9.00 -4.58 -4.51
N VAL A 21 -9.12 -3.57 -3.66
CA VAL A 21 -10.10 -3.55 -2.57
C VAL A 21 -11.34 -2.83 -3.09
N GLU A 22 -12.52 -3.40 -2.83
CA GLU A 22 -13.78 -2.76 -3.15
C GLU A 22 -13.98 -1.48 -2.30
N PRO A 23 -14.63 -0.45 -2.83
CA PRO A 23 -14.85 0.78 -2.09
C PRO A 23 -15.69 0.53 -0.83
N GLY A 24 -15.32 1.19 0.26
CA GLY A 24 -16.12 1.25 1.48
C GLY A 24 -17.17 2.37 1.41
N ASN A 25 -17.87 2.56 2.53
CA ASN A 25 -18.92 3.59 2.65
C ASN A 25 -18.40 4.94 3.15
N HIS A 26 -17.15 5.02 3.61
CA HIS A 26 -16.56 6.24 4.16
C HIS A 26 -15.86 7.05 3.08
N SER A 27 -16.06 8.36 3.11
CA SER A 27 -15.25 9.32 2.38
C SER A 27 -13.83 9.42 2.96
N PHE A 28 -12.90 9.91 2.15
CA PHE A 28 -11.52 10.12 2.59
C PHE A 28 -11.42 11.06 3.80
N ASN A 29 -12.18 12.16 3.83
CA ASN A 29 -12.13 13.13 4.93
C ASN A 29 -12.62 12.52 6.25
N GLU A 30 -13.66 11.66 6.22
CA GLU A 30 -14.14 10.96 7.41
C GLU A 30 -13.07 10.03 7.99
N LEU A 31 -12.27 9.38 7.14
CA LEU A 31 -11.15 8.54 7.58
C LEU A 31 -10.02 9.38 8.21
N VAL A 32 -9.71 10.54 7.64
CA VAL A 32 -8.62 11.40 8.12
C VAL A 32 -8.96 12.04 9.47
N VAL A 33 -10.19 12.53 9.65
CA VAL A 33 -10.62 13.21 10.90
C VAL A 33 -10.52 12.30 12.12
N GLY A 34 -10.66 10.97 11.94
CA GLY A 34 -10.53 9.99 13.03
C GLY A 34 -9.11 9.72 13.51
N ILE A 35 -8.07 10.34 12.94
CA ILE A 35 -6.66 10.06 13.23
C ILE A 35 -6.06 11.18 14.10
N GLU A 36 -5.69 10.86 15.33
CA GLU A 36 -5.03 11.79 16.27
C GLU A 36 -3.58 12.08 15.87
N ASN A 37 -2.80 11.04 15.56
CA ASN A 37 -1.41 11.19 15.12
C ASN A 37 -1.03 10.02 14.19
N GLY A 38 -0.68 10.32 12.94
CA GLY A 38 -0.37 9.30 11.94
C GLY A 38 0.38 9.84 10.73
N VAL A 39 0.58 8.97 9.75
CA VAL A 39 1.18 9.33 8.46
C VAL A 39 0.29 8.80 7.35
N LEU A 40 -0.18 9.70 6.49
CA LEU A 40 -0.75 9.35 5.20
C LEU A 40 0.41 8.97 4.27
N MET A 41 0.45 7.72 3.84
CA MET A 41 1.48 7.19 2.96
C MET A 41 1.00 7.32 1.51
N ASP A 42 1.67 8.15 0.72
CA ASP A 42 1.31 8.44 -0.67
C ASP A 42 2.34 7.87 -1.64
N THR A 43 1.85 7.31 -2.75
CA THR A 43 2.66 6.80 -3.86
C THR A 43 3.67 5.72 -3.43
N ASN A 44 3.29 4.47 -3.66
CA ASN A 44 4.16 3.33 -3.38
C ASN A 44 5.43 3.39 -4.25
N LYS A 45 6.59 3.22 -3.60
CA LYS A 45 7.91 3.11 -4.23
C LYS A 45 8.44 1.69 -4.22
N SER A 46 8.19 0.95 -3.15
CA SER A 46 8.74 -0.40 -2.96
C SER A 46 7.85 -1.25 -2.06
N TRP A 47 7.88 -2.56 -2.28
CA TRP A 47 7.24 -3.55 -1.41
C TRP A 47 8.11 -4.78 -1.26
N SER A 48 8.05 -5.38 -0.07
CA SER A 48 8.67 -6.67 0.20
C SER A 48 7.79 -7.46 1.16
N ILE A 49 7.76 -8.77 0.97
CA ILE A 49 7.04 -9.72 1.83
C ILE A 49 8.02 -10.84 2.15
N ASP A 50 8.06 -11.27 3.40
CA ASP A 50 8.92 -12.37 3.81
C ASP A 50 8.42 -13.72 3.29
N ASP A 51 9.30 -14.72 3.22
CA ASP A 51 8.94 -16.04 2.71
C ASP A 51 7.83 -16.72 3.52
N SER A 52 7.82 -16.50 4.84
CA SER A 52 6.81 -17.06 5.74
C SER A 52 5.47 -16.32 5.70
N ARG A 53 5.39 -15.21 4.96
CA ARG A 53 4.21 -14.36 4.77
C ARG A 53 3.64 -13.77 6.06
N ASN A 54 4.47 -13.64 7.08
CA ASN A 54 4.10 -13.04 8.36
C ASN A 54 4.41 -11.53 8.41
N LYS A 55 5.25 -11.03 7.51
CA LYS A 55 5.69 -9.64 7.48
C LYS A 55 5.62 -9.10 6.06
N PHE A 56 5.05 -7.90 5.94
CA PHE A 56 5.11 -7.11 4.72
C PHE A 56 5.62 -5.71 5.04
N GLN A 57 6.25 -5.09 4.06
CA GLN A 57 6.80 -3.74 4.15
C GLN A 57 6.44 -3.01 2.86
N PHE A 58 6.04 -1.75 3.02
CA PHE A 58 5.79 -0.83 1.93
C PHE A 58 6.58 0.44 2.18
N GLY A 59 7.36 0.85 1.19
CA GLY A 59 8.02 2.13 1.16
C GLY A 59 7.28 3.07 0.23
N CYS A 60 7.19 4.34 0.61
CA CYS A 60 6.51 5.37 -0.18
C CYS A 60 7.48 6.48 -0.59
N GLU A 61 7.16 7.15 -1.69
CA GLU A 61 7.92 8.32 -2.13
C GLU A 61 7.63 9.52 -1.23
N LEU A 62 6.37 9.67 -0.82
CA LEU A 62 5.86 10.78 -0.05
C LEU A 62 5.03 10.28 1.13
N GLY A 63 5.18 10.94 2.28
CA GLY A 63 4.22 10.85 3.37
C GLY A 63 3.74 12.22 3.77
N ARG A 64 2.58 12.30 4.40
CA ARG A 64 2.07 13.51 5.04
C ARG A 64 1.65 13.19 6.47
N ILE A 65 2.05 14.04 7.41
CA ILE A 65 1.67 13.85 8.80
C ILE A 65 0.18 14.15 8.93
N ILE A 66 -0.54 13.30 9.66
CA ILE A 66 -1.88 13.61 10.15
C ILE A 66 -1.77 13.92 11.64
N LYS A 67 -2.26 15.08 12.06
CA LYS A 67 -2.41 15.42 13.49
C LYS A 67 -3.79 16.00 13.75
N ASP A 68 -4.45 15.49 14.78
CA ASP A 68 -5.76 15.93 15.25
C ASP A 68 -6.79 16.03 14.12
N GLY A 69 -6.80 15.04 13.22
CA GLY A 69 -7.71 14.98 12.08
C GLY A 69 -7.34 15.86 10.89
N GLU A 70 -6.15 16.47 10.87
CA GLU A 70 -5.71 17.36 9.78
C GLU A 70 -4.42 16.85 9.12
N ILE A 71 -4.38 16.90 7.78
CA ILE A 71 -3.16 16.65 7.00
C ILE A 71 -2.26 17.88 7.07
N ARG A 72 -1.02 17.66 7.49
CA ARG A 72 -0.01 18.71 7.70
C ARG A 72 1.24 18.42 6.88
N GLY A 73 2.40 18.78 7.43
CA GLY A 73 3.70 18.77 6.77
C GLY A 73 4.09 17.44 6.13
N MET A 74 5.07 17.52 5.23
CA MET A 74 5.55 16.39 4.45
C MET A 74 6.59 15.56 5.20
N VAL A 75 6.56 14.26 4.95
CA VAL A 75 7.57 13.26 5.35
C VAL A 75 8.21 12.74 4.07
N ARG A 76 9.55 12.77 4.01
CA ARG A 76 10.30 12.32 2.84
C ARG A 76 10.75 10.88 3.02
N ASN A 77 10.58 10.04 2.00
CA ASN A 77 10.95 8.62 2.01
C ASN A 77 10.44 7.85 3.25
N PRO A 78 9.14 7.92 3.59
CA PRO A 78 8.63 7.13 4.70
C PRO A 78 8.69 5.63 4.34
N ASN A 79 9.37 4.85 5.17
CA ASN A 79 9.55 3.40 5.06
C ASN A 79 9.39 2.75 6.43
#